data_AF-A0A2S9VD71-F1
#
_entry.id   AF-A0A2S9VD71-F1
#
_cell.length_a   1.000
_cell.length_b   1.000
_cell.length_c   1.000
_cell.angle_alpha   90.00
_cell.angle_beta   90.00
_cell.angle_gamma   90.00
#
_symmetry.space_group_name_H-M   'P 1'
#
loop_
_entity.id
_entity.type
_entity.pdbx_description
1 polymer ?
#
loop_
_entity_poly.entity_id
_entity_poly.type
_entity_poly.pdbx_seq_one_letter_code
_entity_poly.pdbx_strand_id
1 'polypeptide(L)'
;MFGLALLALNLYGFTQDLRPDGLTPEVLRFGEQDLSLTPPELEQAIFRLPGETDKQYAKRLTLDLAGGIAHVEWEAFDPDLFHQRVPVWENYILHLMGVVTSIPEYQRYHYANPYRSIERGIGICGDASMTLSGLLDEQGIANKIITVPGHVMVEAYFDGEPLLLDADFGVVLEQGIMFYEQNPQALISAYQQQLGRVNDGELMIAGNLIKDGFKYWNGTSHFITKKYYFEKVAYVVKWAFPVTLLLIAMVMWRKTGRR
;
A
#
# COMPACT_ATOMS: atom_id res chain seq x y z
N MET A 1 -2.06 35.52 2.31
CA MET A 1 -2.62 34.67 3.38
C MET A 1 -2.76 33.22 2.95
N PHE A 2 -3.38 32.92 1.79
CA PHE A 2 -3.57 31.54 1.33
C PHE A 2 -2.29 30.68 1.26
N GLY A 3 -1.21 31.17 0.64
CA GLY A 3 0.06 30.45 0.59
C GLY A 3 0.71 30.20 1.96
N LEU A 4 0.52 31.11 2.93
CA LEU A 4 0.98 30.91 4.31
C LEU A 4 0.18 29.80 5.00
N ALA A 5 -1.14 29.79 4.80
CA ALA A 5 -2.02 28.77 5.39
C ALA A 5 -1.69 27.37 4.88
N LEU A 6 -1.47 27.21 3.57
CA LEU A 6 -1.06 25.92 2.99
C LEU A 6 0.33 25.47 3.46
N LEU A 7 1.28 26.41 3.60
CA LEU A 7 2.60 26.08 4.15
C LEU A 7 2.49 25.66 5.62
N ALA A 8 1.74 26.40 6.43
CA ALA A 8 1.49 26.07 7.82
C ALA A 8 0.80 24.70 7.97
N LEU A 9 -0.13 24.37 7.08
CA LEU A 9 -0.79 23.07 7.04
C LEU A 9 0.20 21.93 6.77
N ASN A 10 1.10 22.07 5.79
CA ASN A 10 2.13 21.05 5.55
C ASN A 10 3.09 20.91 6.75
N LEU A 11 3.45 22.03 7.39
CA LEU A 11 4.31 22.03 8.57
C LEU A 11 3.62 21.37 9.77
N TYR A 12 2.31 21.61 9.93
CA TYR A 12 1.49 20.94 10.93
C TYR A 12 1.48 19.42 10.71
N GLY A 13 1.46 18.96 9.46
CA GLY A 13 1.53 17.54 9.13
C GLY A 13 2.75 16.80 9.72
N PHE A 14 3.88 17.47 9.94
CA PHE A 14 5.04 16.84 10.62
C PHE A 14 4.81 16.51 12.09
N THR A 15 3.73 17.03 12.69
CA THR A 15 3.37 16.77 14.09
C THR A 15 2.25 15.74 14.21
N GLN A 16 1.80 15.16 13.10
CA GLN A 16 0.69 14.23 13.04
C GLN A 16 1.20 12.85 12.61
N ASP A 17 0.55 11.80 13.12
CA ASP A 17 0.79 10.43 12.66
C ASP A 17 -0.17 10.10 11.51
N LEU A 18 0.36 9.49 10.45
CA LEU A 18 -0.45 9.00 9.35
C LEU A 18 -1.18 7.72 9.74
N ARG A 19 -0.61 6.94 10.66
CA ARG A 19 -1.29 5.78 11.22
C ARG A 19 -2.51 6.22 12.02
N PRO A 20 -3.70 5.70 11.71
CA PRO A 20 -4.90 6.06 12.46
C PRO A 20 -4.91 5.39 13.84
N ASP A 21 -5.51 6.07 14.80
CA ASP A 21 -5.84 5.50 16.10
C ASP A 21 -7.00 4.49 16.00
N GLY A 22 -7.19 3.69 17.04
CA GLY A 22 -8.39 2.84 17.18
C GLY A 22 -8.40 1.57 16.31
N LEU A 23 -7.23 1.10 15.86
CA LEU A 23 -7.06 -0.18 15.19
C LEU A 23 -7.12 -1.33 16.21
N THR A 24 -8.32 -1.64 16.69
CA THR A 24 -8.58 -2.74 17.63
C THR A 24 -9.11 -3.98 16.90
N PRO A 25 -9.00 -5.19 17.48
CA PRO A 25 -9.44 -6.43 16.83
C PRO A 25 -10.89 -6.41 16.28
N GLU A 26 -11.79 -5.64 16.88
CA GLU A 26 -13.20 -5.57 16.47
C GLU A 26 -13.42 -4.86 15.13
N VAL A 27 -12.46 -4.04 14.68
CA VAL A 27 -12.54 -3.30 13.40
C VAL A 27 -11.68 -3.91 12.30
N LEU A 28 -10.95 -4.99 12.63
CA LEU A 28 -9.99 -5.64 11.75
C LEU A 28 -10.56 -6.96 11.22
N ARG A 29 -10.35 -7.20 9.92
CA ARG A 29 -10.82 -8.40 9.21
C ARG A 29 -10.33 -9.69 9.86
N PHE A 30 -9.09 -9.70 10.37
CA PHE A 30 -8.47 -10.87 10.97
C PHE A 30 -8.46 -10.84 12.52
N GLY A 31 -9.12 -9.85 13.12
CA GLY A 31 -9.25 -9.74 14.58
C GLY A 31 -7.90 -9.76 15.30
N GLU A 32 -7.80 -10.61 16.32
CA GLU A 32 -6.59 -10.80 17.14
C GLU A 32 -5.38 -11.38 16.36
N GLN A 33 -5.59 -11.86 15.13
CA GLN A 33 -4.52 -12.36 14.27
C GLN A 33 -3.89 -11.26 13.41
N ASP A 34 -4.54 -10.10 13.35
CA ASP A 34 -4.02 -8.92 12.66
C ASP A 34 -3.02 -8.17 13.57
N LEU A 35 -2.11 -7.39 12.98
CA LEU A 35 -1.16 -6.54 13.71
C LEU A 35 -0.29 -7.28 14.74
N SER A 36 0.31 -8.41 14.34
CA SER A 36 1.33 -9.11 15.14
C SER A 36 2.65 -8.35 15.29
N LEU A 37 2.90 -7.34 14.44
CA LEU A 37 4.03 -6.42 14.54
C LEU A 37 3.55 -4.99 14.84
N THR A 38 4.26 -4.33 15.75
CA THR A 38 4.10 -2.89 15.98
C THR A 38 4.70 -2.07 14.82
N PRO A 39 4.31 -0.80 14.63
CA PRO A 39 4.87 0.03 13.57
C PRO A 39 6.41 0.13 13.60
N PRO A 40 7.08 0.35 14.75
CA PRO A 40 8.55 0.37 14.79
C PRO A 40 9.19 -0.98 14.45
N GLU A 41 8.54 -2.09 14.79
CA GLU A 41 9.01 -3.43 14.42
C GLU A 41 8.91 -3.64 12.91
N LEU A 42 7.78 -3.28 12.29
CA LEU A 42 7.61 -3.36 10.84
C LEU A 42 8.62 -2.47 10.10
N GLU A 43 8.81 -1.22 10.56
CA GLU A 43 9.80 -0.29 10.00
C GLU A 43 11.22 -0.86 9.99
N GLN A 44 11.58 -1.67 10.99
CA GLN A 44 12.87 -2.36 11.01
C GLN A 44 12.86 -3.63 10.16
N ALA A 45 11.75 -4.37 10.18
CA ALA A 45 11.59 -5.64 9.49
C ALA A 45 11.67 -5.50 7.96
N ILE A 46 11.28 -4.37 7.37
CA ILE A 46 11.36 -4.21 5.91
C ILE A 46 12.81 -4.25 5.36
N PHE A 47 13.81 -4.04 6.21
CA PHE A 47 15.21 -4.07 5.79
C PHE A 47 15.76 -5.49 5.74
N ARG A 48 16.69 -5.72 4.82
CA ARG A 48 17.35 -7.01 4.64
C ARG A 48 18.22 -7.34 5.84
N LEU A 49 18.13 -8.58 6.33
CA LEU A 49 18.99 -9.05 7.41
C LEU A 49 20.39 -9.43 6.90
N PRO A 50 21.43 -9.36 7.76
CA PRO A 50 22.77 -9.78 7.37
C PRO A 50 22.81 -11.25 6.91
N GLY A 51 23.33 -11.49 5.71
CA GLY A 51 23.45 -12.85 5.14
C GLY A 51 22.14 -13.43 4.57
N GLU A 52 21.05 -12.66 4.55
CA GLU A 52 19.78 -13.09 3.99
C GLU A 52 19.83 -13.15 2.46
N THR A 53 19.46 -14.30 1.90
CA THR A 53 19.29 -14.48 0.45
C THR A 53 18.04 -13.74 -0.05
N ASP A 54 17.98 -13.42 -1.34
CA ASP A 54 16.81 -12.74 -1.93
C ASP A 54 15.50 -13.51 -1.68
N LYS A 55 15.55 -14.85 -1.78
CA LYS A 55 14.38 -15.71 -1.53
C LYS A 55 13.96 -15.68 -0.06
N GLN A 56 14.91 -15.69 0.88
CA GLN A 56 14.60 -15.58 2.31
C GLN A 56 14.01 -14.22 2.65
N TYR A 57 14.60 -13.15 2.11
CA TYR A 57 14.11 -11.79 2.26
C TYR A 57 12.66 -11.64 1.78
N ALA A 58 12.36 -12.09 0.55
CA ALA A 58 11.02 -11.96 0.00
C ALA A 58 9.97 -12.75 0.81
N LYS A 59 10.31 -13.96 1.27
CA LYS A 59 9.43 -14.75 2.12
C LYS A 59 9.17 -14.08 3.47
N ARG A 60 10.23 -13.66 4.14
CA ARG A 60 10.13 -13.00 5.44
C ARG A 60 9.36 -11.68 5.33
N LEU A 61 9.67 -10.85 4.35
CA LEU A 61 8.98 -9.60 4.08
C LEU A 61 7.47 -9.81 3.84
N THR A 62 7.09 -10.88 3.16
CA THR A 62 5.67 -11.23 2.94
C THR A 62 4.93 -11.45 4.26
N LEU A 63 5.57 -12.16 5.19
CA LEU A 63 5.02 -12.43 6.53
C LEU A 63 5.00 -11.16 7.38
N ASP A 64 6.10 -10.39 7.37
CA ASP A 64 6.23 -9.18 8.18
C ASP A 64 5.22 -8.11 7.74
N LEU A 65 4.99 -7.94 6.44
CA LEU A 65 3.97 -7.02 5.93
C LEU A 65 2.55 -7.42 6.37
N ALA A 66 2.21 -8.71 6.24
CA ALA A 66 0.92 -9.20 6.73
C ALA A 66 0.75 -9.00 8.24
N GLY A 67 1.86 -9.10 8.99
CA GLY A 67 1.87 -8.88 10.42
C GLY A 67 1.77 -7.42 10.86
N GLY A 68 2.10 -6.43 10.02
CA GLY A 68 2.12 -5.02 10.42
C GLY A 68 1.11 -4.11 9.71
N ILE A 69 0.45 -4.59 8.66
CA ILE A 69 -0.66 -3.90 7.98
C ILE A 69 -1.96 -4.27 8.66
N ALA A 70 -2.76 -3.28 9.06
CA ALA A 70 -4.11 -3.51 9.58
C ALA A 70 -5.12 -3.63 8.44
N HIS A 71 -5.88 -4.71 8.45
CA HIS A 71 -6.88 -5.03 7.44
C HIS A 71 -8.26 -4.55 7.89
N VAL A 72 -8.44 -3.23 7.93
CA VAL A 72 -9.76 -2.63 8.24
C VAL A 72 -10.79 -3.06 7.20
N GLU A 73 -12.05 -3.23 7.60
CA GLU A 73 -13.14 -3.45 6.65
C GLU A 73 -13.31 -2.21 5.75
N TRP A 74 -12.69 -2.27 4.56
CA TRP A 74 -12.36 -1.09 3.77
C TRP A 74 -13.57 -0.21 3.42
N GLU A 75 -14.71 -0.82 3.13
CA GLU A 75 -15.93 -0.12 2.75
C GLU A 75 -16.88 0.17 3.91
N ALA A 76 -16.71 -0.51 5.06
CA ALA A 76 -17.63 -0.45 6.20
C ALA A 76 -17.52 0.87 6.98
N PHE A 77 -16.35 1.51 6.95
CA PHE A 77 -16.06 2.71 7.74
C PHE A 77 -16.05 3.99 6.89
N ASP A 78 -16.33 5.11 7.55
CA ASP A 78 -16.10 6.43 6.95
C ASP A 78 -14.63 6.55 6.53
N PRO A 79 -14.32 7.04 5.31
CA PRO A 79 -12.95 7.12 4.81
C PRO A 79 -12.00 7.97 5.67
N ASP A 80 -12.51 8.92 6.46
CA ASP A 80 -11.65 9.73 7.33
C ASP A 80 -11.27 9.01 8.63
N LEU A 81 -12.11 8.10 9.13
CA LEU A 81 -11.94 7.48 10.45
C LEU A 81 -10.58 6.79 10.59
N PHE A 82 -10.20 6.02 9.56
CA PHE A 82 -8.93 5.30 9.51
C PHE A 82 -7.97 5.88 8.47
N HIS A 83 -8.11 7.16 8.11
CA HIS A 83 -7.24 7.82 7.12
C HIS A 83 -7.14 7.09 5.77
N GLN A 84 -8.23 6.44 5.35
CA GLN A 84 -8.31 5.86 4.00
C GLN A 84 -8.32 6.99 2.97
N ARG A 85 -9.09 8.06 3.21
CA ARG A 85 -8.90 9.34 2.53
C ARG A 85 -7.65 9.99 3.08
N VAL A 86 -6.80 10.48 2.18
CA VAL A 86 -5.57 11.18 2.57
C VAL A 86 -5.93 12.38 3.46
N PRO A 87 -5.38 12.47 4.69
CA PRO A 87 -5.63 13.60 5.56
C PRO A 87 -5.18 14.91 4.91
N VAL A 88 -5.91 16.00 5.18
CA VAL A 88 -5.64 17.31 4.55
C VAL A 88 -4.25 17.84 4.88
N TRP A 89 -3.75 17.53 6.09
CA TRP A 89 -2.41 17.89 6.54
C TRP A 89 -1.31 17.01 5.90
N GLU A 90 -1.64 15.78 5.47
CA GLU A 90 -0.68 14.91 4.78
C GLU A 90 -0.51 15.34 3.33
N ASN A 91 -1.60 15.51 2.59
CA ASN A 91 -1.53 16.06 1.24
C ASN A 91 -2.84 16.70 0.83
N TYR A 92 -2.93 18.03 0.96
CA TYR A 92 -4.16 18.78 0.63
C TYR A 92 -4.60 18.63 -0.83
N ILE A 93 -3.72 18.27 -1.76
CA ILE A 93 -4.09 18.02 -3.17
C ILE A 93 -4.84 16.69 -3.27
N LEU A 94 -4.27 15.62 -2.71
CA LEU A 94 -4.92 14.30 -2.69
C LEU A 94 -6.22 14.33 -1.88
N HIS A 95 -6.21 15.03 -0.75
CA HIS A 95 -7.41 15.26 0.06
C HIS A 95 -8.51 15.97 -0.74
N LEU A 96 -8.18 17.07 -1.44
CA LEU A 96 -9.13 17.80 -2.27
C LEU A 96 -9.70 16.90 -3.37
N MET A 97 -8.88 16.07 -4.00
CA MET A 97 -9.34 15.09 -4.99
C MET A 97 -10.34 14.10 -4.37
N GLY A 98 -10.09 13.63 -3.15
CA GLY A 98 -10.97 12.70 -2.44
C GLY A 98 -12.29 13.30 -1.94
N VAL A 99 -12.36 14.61 -1.75
CA VAL A 99 -13.58 15.31 -1.29
C VAL A 99 -14.39 15.87 -2.46
N VAL A 100 -13.73 16.43 -3.48
CA VAL A 100 -14.40 17.15 -4.58
C VAL A 100 -14.78 16.23 -5.72
N THR A 101 -14.04 15.14 -5.94
CA THR A 101 -14.32 14.22 -7.05
C THR A 101 -15.11 13.01 -6.58
N SER A 102 -15.88 12.42 -7.49
CA SER A 102 -16.57 11.14 -7.28
C SER A 102 -15.71 9.94 -7.72
N ILE A 103 -14.39 10.10 -7.75
CA ILE A 103 -13.45 9.05 -8.16
C ILE A 103 -13.15 8.18 -6.92
N PRO A 104 -13.60 6.91 -6.86
CA PRO A 104 -13.48 6.07 -5.67
C PRO A 104 -12.05 5.94 -5.15
N GLU A 105 -11.07 5.88 -6.06
CA GLU A 105 -9.66 5.71 -5.74
C GLU A 105 -9.03 6.91 -5.00
N TYR A 106 -9.68 8.08 -4.99
CA TYR A 106 -9.28 9.21 -4.16
C TYR A 106 -10.09 9.33 -2.87
N GLN A 107 -11.27 8.72 -2.81
CA GLN A 107 -12.09 8.66 -1.60
C GLN A 107 -11.51 7.65 -0.60
N ARG A 108 -10.99 6.52 -1.11
CA ARG A 108 -10.23 5.54 -0.34
C ARG A 108 -8.93 5.29 -1.07
N TYR A 109 -7.90 5.98 -0.60
CA TYR A 109 -6.64 6.11 -1.31
C TYR A 109 -5.73 4.91 -1.04
N HIS A 110 -5.13 4.37 -2.08
CA HIS A 110 -4.08 3.34 -1.97
C HIS A 110 -2.75 3.95 -2.39
N TYR A 111 -1.77 4.00 -1.49
CA TYR A 111 -0.48 4.63 -1.75
C TYR A 111 0.33 3.82 -2.75
N ALA A 112 0.99 4.53 -3.67
CA ALA A 112 1.97 3.95 -4.57
C ALA A 112 3.34 3.80 -3.90
N ASN A 113 3.67 4.68 -2.97
CA ASN A 113 4.90 4.65 -2.20
C ASN A 113 4.83 3.61 -1.07
N PRO A 114 5.71 2.58 -1.04
CA PRO A 114 5.68 1.53 -0.03
C PRO A 114 5.83 2.09 1.39
N TYR A 115 6.72 3.08 1.59
CA TYR A 115 6.97 3.68 2.89
C TYR A 115 5.76 4.46 3.43
N ARG A 116 4.98 5.12 2.56
CA ARG A 116 3.73 5.79 2.98
C ARG A 116 2.64 4.79 3.31
N SER A 117 2.59 3.67 2.59
CA SER A 117 1.68 2.57 2.92
C SER A 117 2.00 1.98 4.30
N ILE A 118 3.29 1.76 4.60
CA ILE A 118 3.78 1.27 5.90
C ILE A 118 3.52 2.28 7.01
N GLU A 119 3.84 3.56 6.79
CA GLU A 119 3.61 4.65 7.74
C GLU A 119 2.12 4.76 8.09
N ARG A 120 1.22 4.67 7.09
CA ARG A 120 -0.22 4.62 7.35
C ARG A 120 -0.63 3.34 8.07
N GLY A 121 -0.01 2.22 7.73
CA GLY A 121 -0.20 0.97 8.46
C GLY A 121 -1.58 0.33 8.33
N ILE A 122 -2.39 0.75 7.36
CA ILE A 122 -3.65 0.12 6.98
C ILE A 122 -3.67 -0.17 5.48
N GLY A 123 -4.31 -1.26 5.08
CA GLY A 123 -4.37 -1.65 3.68
C GLY A 123 -5.20 -2.90 3.44
N ILE A 124 -5.42 -3.16 2.16
CA ILE A 124 -5.97 -4.42 1.65
C ILE A 124 -4.98 -5.05 0.66
N CYS A 125 -5.37 -6.15 0.03
CA CYS A 125 -4.54 -6.91 -0.91
C CYS A 125 -3.80 -6.06 -1.96
N GLY A 126 -4.44 -4.99 -2.46
CA GLY A 126 -3.81 -4.03 -3.36
C GLY A 126 -2.65 -3.25 -2.71
N ASP A 127 -2.85 -2.70 -1.51
CA ASP A 127 -1.80 -1.98 -0.77
C ASP A 127 -0.65 -2.92 -0.38
N ALA A 128 -0.99 -4.10 0.15
CA ALA A 128 0.00 -5.10 0.57
C ALA A 128 0.87 -5.54 -0.62
N SER A 129 0.26 -5.84 -1.77
CA SER A 129 0.97 -6.26 -2.98
C SER A 129 1.80 -5.14 -3.60
N MET A 130 1.30 -3.90 -3.64
CA MET A 130 2.07 -2.75 -4.13
C MET A 130 3.26 -2.43 -3.22
N THR A 131 3.07 -2.58 -1.90
CA THR A 131 4.14 -2.37 -0.92
C THR A 131 5.23 -3.42 -1.06
N LEU A 132 4.84 -4.70 -1.10
CA LEU A 132 5.76 -5.82 -1.32
C LEU A 132 6.52 -5.66 -2.64
N SER A 133 5.81 -5.45 -3.75
CA SER A 133 6.42 -5.27 -5.06
C SER A 133 7.39 -4.08 -5.09
N GLY A 134 7.02 -2.94 -4.50
CA GLY A 134 7.90 -1.77 -4.41
C GLY A 134 9.18 -2.02 -3.61
N LEU A 135 9.10 -2.71 -2.48
CA LEU A 135 10.28 -3.06 -1.68
C LEU A 135 11.17 -4.10 -2.36
N LEU A 136 10.58 -5.08 -3.05
CA LEU A 136 11.34 -6.05 -3.86
C LEU A 136 12.08 -5.36 -5.02
N ASP A 137 11.43 -4.41 -5.69
CA ASP A 137 12.04 -3.59 -6.75
C ASP A 137 13.26 -2.83 -6.22
N GLU A 138 13.18 -2.25 -5.01
CA GLU A 138 14.31 -1.55 -4.37
C GLU A 138 15.49 -2.46 -4.04
N GLN A 139 15.23 -3.75 -3.81
CA GLN A 139 16.26 -4.77 -3.62
C GLN A 139 16.76 -5.39 -4.93
N GLY A 140 16.24 -4.96 -6.08
CA GLY A 140 16.58 -5.54 -7.39
C GLY A 140 16.03 -6.95 -7.60
N ILE A 141 15.03 -7.37 -6.84
CA ILE A 141 14.41 -8.69 -6.96
C ILE A 141 13.32 -8.63 -8.02
N ALA A 142 13.49 -9.42 -9.09
CA ALA A 142 12.52 -9.49 -10.17
C ALA A 142 11.17 -10.00 -9.65
N ASN A 143 10.12 -9.23 -9.89
CA ASN A 143 8.76 -9.57 -9.44
C ASN A 143 7.70 -9.01 -10.39
N LYS A 144 6.48 -9.53 -10.27
CA LYS A 144 5.27 -9.03 -10.93
C LYS A 144 4.10 -9.05 -9.97
N ILE A 145 3.26 -8.03 -10.03
CA ILE A 145 1.97 -8.05 -9.33
C ILE A 145 1.00 -8.92 -10.14
N ILE A 146 0.25 -9.77 -9.45
CA ILE A 146 -0.75 -10.67 -10.01
C ILE A 146 -2.12 -10.23 -9.54
N THR A 147 -3.06 -10.05 -10.47
CA THR A 147 -4.47 -9.82 -10.13
C THR A 147 -5.29 -11.03 -10.52
N VAL A 148 -5.97 -11.62 -9.54
CA VAL A 148 -7.10 -12.53 -9.71
C VAL A 148 -8.35 -11.73 -9.39
N PRO A 149 -9.51 -11.92 -10.05
CA PRO A 149 -10.70 -11.17 -9.67
C PRO A 149 -10.99 -11.32 -8.16
N GLY A 150 -11.06 -10.19 -7.46
CA GLY A 150 -11.23 -10.14 -6.01
C GLY A 150 -9.96 -10.24 -5.16
N HIS A 151 -8.77 -10.45 -5.74
CA HIS A 151 -7.53 -10.58 -4.97
C HIS A 151 -6.25 -10.14 -5.72
N VAL A 152 -5.24 -9.72 -4.98
CA VAL A 152 -3.94 -9.28 -5.53
C VAL A 152 -2.81 -9.95 -4.75
N MET A 153 -1.81 -10.45 -5.48
CA MET A 153 -0.60 -11.10 -4.94
C MET A 153 0.65 -10.64 -5.72
N VAL A 154 1.82 -11.11 -5.34
CA VAL A 154 3.09 -10.84 -6.03
C VAL A 154 3.78 -12.16 -6.40
N GLU A 155 4.20 -12.32 -7.65
CA GLU A 155 5.06 -13.42 -8.08
C GLU A 155 6.50 -12.90 -8.18
N ALA A 156 7.41 -13.43 -7.36
CA ALA A 156 8.83 -13.12 -7.38
C ALA A 156 9.63 -14.26 -8.03
N TYR A 157 10.76 -13.95 -8.67
CA TYR A 157 11.54 -14.92 -9.43
C TYR A 157 12.95 -15.07 -8.87
N PHE A 158 13.35 -16.32 -8.59
CA PHE A 158 14.68 -16.66 -8.08
C PHE A 158 15.28 -17.76 -8.96
N ASP A 159 16.39 -17.47 -9.63
CA ASP A 159 17.02 -18.37 -10.61
C ASP A 159 16.06 -18.89 -11.70
N GLY A 160 15.05 -18.07 -12.06
CA GLY A 160 14.01 -18.40 -13.03
C GLY A 160 12.81 -19.15 -12.45
N GLU A 161 12.87 -19.58 -11.19
CA GLU A 161 11.77 -20.26 -10.51
C GLU A 161 10.85 -19.24 -9.82
N PRO A 162 9.54 -19.26 -10.10
CA PRO A 162 8.57 -18.36 -9.50
C PRO A 162 8.19 -18.78 -8.08
N LEU A 163 7.97 -17.79 -7.23
CA LEU A 163 7.39 -17.91 -5.90
C LEU A 163 6.22 -16.95 -5.81
N LEU A 164 5.03 -17.45 -5.48
CA LEU A 164 3.85 -16.62 -5.30
C LEU A 164 3.75 -16.19 -3.83
N LEU A 165 3.58 -14.90 -3.60
CA LEU A 165 3.67 -14.22 -2.31
C LEU A 165 2.39 -13.42 -2.08
N ASP A 166 1.73 -13.69 -0.96
CA ASP A 166 0.51 -13.00 -0.56
C ASP A 166 0.73 -12.30 0.78
N ALA A 167 1.04 -11.01 0.71
CA ALA A 167 1.26 -10.17 1.89
C ALA A 167 -0.04 -9.66 2.54
N ASP A 168 -1.22 -9.92 1.97
CA ASP A 168 -2.52 -9.64 2.62
C ASP A 168 -2.79 -10.73 3.67
N PHE A 169 -2.52 -11.99 3.32
CA PHE A 169 -2.74 -13.13 4.20
C PHE A 169 -1.49 -13.59 4.95
N GLY A 170 -0.30 -13.17 4.52
CA GLY A 170 0.97 -13.71 5.05
C GLY A 170 1.20 -15.14 4.59
N VAL A 171 0.96 -15.43 3.32
CA VAL A 171 1.08 -16.77 2.73
C VAL A 171 2.18 -16.78 1.68
N VAL A 172 3.04 -17.80 1.76
CA VAL A 172 4.11 -18.06 0.79
C VAL A 172 3.81 -19.35 0.05
N LEU A 173 3.76 -19.28 -1.27
CA LEU A 173 3.44 -20.38 -2.16
C LEU A 173 4.67 -20.75 -2.99
N GLU A 174 5.16 -21.98 -2.83
CA GLU A 174 6.45 -22.45 -3.40
C GLU A 174 6.48 -22.59 -4.93
N GLN A 175 5.41 -22.19 -5.63
CA GLN A 175 5.28 -22.23 -7.08
C GLN A 175 4.67 -20.93 -7.60
N GLY A 176 4.66 -20.74 -8.93
CA GLY A 176 4.01 -19.60 -9.58
C GLY A 176 2.50 -19.76 -9.72
N ILE A 177 1.81 -18.67 -10.07
CA ILE A 177 0.34 -18.63 -10.24
C ILE A 177 -0.15 -19.64 -11.28
N MET A 178 0.60 -19.87 -12.35
CA MET A 178 0.24 -20.86 -13.39
C MET A 178 0.11 -22.28 -12.85
N PHE A 179 0.95 -22.66 -11.88
CA PHE A 179 0.84 -23.97 -11.23
C PHE A 179 -0.47 -24.06 -10.46
N TYR A 180 -0.82 -23.02 -9.70
CA TYR A 180 -2.02 -23.01 -8.86
C TYR A 180 -3.32 -22.85 -9.65
N GLU A 181 -3.29 -22.24 -10.83
CA GLU A 181 -4.42 -22.25 -11.76
C GLU A 181 -4.78 -23.68 -12.19
N GLN A 182 -3.76 -24.51 -12.45
CA GLN A 182 -3.94 -25.91 -12.84
C GLN A 182 -4.17 -26.84 -11.64
N ASN A 183 -3.75 -26.41 -10.44
CA ASN A 183 -3.79 -27.19 -9.21
C ASN A 183 -4.47 -26.38 -8.08
N PRO A 184 -5.74 -25.98 -8.22
CA PRO A 184 -6.42 -25.09 -7.27
C PRO A 184 -6.52 -25.69 -5.87
N GLN A 185 -6.63 -27.01 -5.75
CA GLN A 185 -6.63 -27.68 -4.46
C GLN A 185 -5.30 -27.51 -3.72
N ALA A 186 -4.17 -27.42 -4.43
CA ALA A 186 -2.86 -27.16 -3.83
C ALA A 186 -2.78 -25.74 -3.26
N LEU A 187 -3.41 -24.76 -3.92
CA LEU A 187 -3.53 -23.39 -3.40
C LEU A 187 -4.34 -23.40 -2.10
N ILE A 188 -5.55 -23.96 -2.15
CA ILE A 188 -6.46 -24.04 -1.00
C ILE A 188 -5.75 -24.70 0.19
N SER A 189 -5.14 -25.87 -0.03
CA SER A 189 -4.44 -26.59 1.03
C SER A 189 -3.25 -25.82 1.59
N ALA A 190 -2.50 -25.09 0.76
CA ALA A 190 -1.37 -24.29 1.23
C ALA A 190 -1.82 -23.11 2.11
N TYR A 191 -2.88 -22.39 1.74
CA TYR A 191 -3.47 -21.33 2.58
C TYR A 191 -3.95 -21.92 3.92
N GLN A 192 -4.74 -22.98 3.87
CA GLN A 192 -5.32 -23.57 5.08
C GLN A 192 -4.27 -24.10 6.05
N GLN A 193 -3.18 -24.68 5.52
CA GLN A 193 -2.08 -25.16 6.35
C GLN A 193 -1.27 -24.04 6.99
N GLN A 194 -0.99 -22.96 6.25
CA GLN A 194 -0.19 -21.83 6.77
C GLN A 194 -0.99 -20.96 7.73
N LEU A 195 -2.27 -20.73 7.45
CA LEU A 195 -3.13 -19.90 8.28
C LEU A 195 -3.74 -20.66 9.47
N GLY A 196 -3.79 -21.99 9.41
CA GLY A 196 -4.45 -22.81 10.42
C GLY A 196 -5.98 -22.65 10.47
N ARG A 197 -6.59 -22.10 9.42
CA ARG A 197 -8.03 -21.82 9.29
C ARG A 197 -8.54 -22.11 7.88
N VAL A 198 -9.85 -22.23 7.74
CA VAL A 198 -10.55 -22.57 6.50
C VAL A 198 -11.61 -21.52 6.17
N ASN A 199 -11.93 -21.38 4.89
CA ASN A 199 -12.94 -20.47 4.36
C ASN A 199 -12.68 -19.00 4.71
N ASP A 200 -11.44 -18.55 4.49
CA ASP A 200 -10.96 -17.21 4.81
C ASP A 200 -10.64 -16.36 3.56
N GLY A 201 -10.78 -16.98 2.39
CA GLY A 201 -10.63 -16.33 1.09
C GLY A 201 -10.03 -17.24 0.04
N GLU A 202 -9.36 -18.31 0.47
CA GLU A 202 -8.67 -19.27 -0.38
C GLU A 202 -9.61 -19.95 -1.40
N LEU A 203 -10.86 -20.23 -1.00
CA LEU A 203 -11.87 -20.79 -1.89
C LEU A 203 -12.30 -19.80 -2.98
N MET A 204 -12.43 -18.52 -2.62
CA MET A 204 -12.76 -17.44 -3.57
C MET A 204 -11.61 -17.21 -4.55
N ILE A 205 -10.37 -17.14 -4.04
CA ILE A 205 -9.17 -16.97 -4.86
C ILE A 205 -9.03 -18.13 -5.85
N ALA A 206 -9.10 -19.38 -5.37
CA ALA A 206 -9.00 -20.56 -6.22
C ALA A 206 -10.14 -20.62 -7.25
N GLY A 207 -11.38 -20.35 -6.82
CA GLY A 207 -12.54 -20.36 -7.71
C GLY A 207 -12.45 -19.31 -8.82
N ASN A 208 -12.10 -18.08 -8.48
CA ASN A 208 -11.96 -16.99 -9.44
C ASN A 208 -10.74 -17.18 -10.34
N LEU A 209 -9.64 -17.77 -9.82
CA LEU A 209 -8.48 -18.12 -10.62
C LEU A 209 -8.85 -19.12 -11.73
N ILE A 210 -9.60 -20.19 -11.42
CA ILE A 210 -10.04 -21.17 -12.41
C ILE A 210 -11.02 -20.54 -13.42
N LYS A 211 -11.97 -19.76 -12.90
CA LYS A 211 -13.12 -19.29 -13.69
C LYS A 211 -12.74 -18.13 -14.61
N ASP A 212 -12.01 -17.16 -14.05
CA ASP A 212 -11.80 -15.85 -14.67
C ASP A 212 -10.31 -15.59 -14.98
N GLY A 213 -9.40 -16.45 -14.51
CA GLY A 213 -7.97 -16.36 -14.76
C GLY A 213 -7.28 -15.28 -13.94
N PHE A 214 -6.11 -14.85 -14.43
CA PHE A 214 -5.27 -13.85 -13.76
C PHE A 214 -4.59 -12.90 -14.77
N LYS A 215 -4.02 -11.81 -14.28
CA LYS A 215 -3.21 -10.87 -15.08
C LYS A 215 -1.91 -10.51 -14.38
N TYR A 216 -0.88 -10.26 -15.20
CA TYR A 216 0.42 -9.79 -14.76
C TYR A 216 0.56 -8.28 -14.90
N TRP A 217 1.22 -7.66 -13.93
CA TRP A 217 1.61 -6.26 -13.94
C TRP A 217 3.10 -6.13 -13.57
N ASN A 218 3.80 -5.24 -14.27
CA ASN A 218 5.24 -5.06 -14.10
C ASN A 218 5.48 -4.00 -13.02
N GLY A 219 5.39 -4.42 -11.76
CA GLY A 219 5.52 -3.57 -10.59
C GLY A 219 4.36 -2.58 -10.40
N THR A 220 4.44 -1.82 -9.30
CA THR A 220 3.43 -0.84 -8.88
C THR A 220 3.17 0.24 -9.93
N SER A 221 4.22 0.68 -10.65
CA SER A 221 4.07 1.70 -11.69
C SER A 221 3.21 1.25 -12.88
N HIS A 222 3.28 -0.02 -13.30
CA HIS A 222 2.40 -0.53 -14.34
C HIS A 222 0.98 -0.71 -13.80
N PHE A 223 0.85 -1.30 -12.61
CA PHE A 223 -0.43 -1.63 -11.97
C PHE A 223 -1.36 -0.42 -11.78
N ILE A 224 -0.81 0.73 -11.34
CA ILE A 224 -1.57 1.96 -11.08
C ILE A 224 -1.01 3.18 -11.83
N THR A 225 -0.61 3.00 -13.10
CA THR A 225 0.15 3.97 -13.92
C THR A 225 -0.20 5.44 -13.70
N LYS A 226 -1.46 5.86 -13.92
CA LYS A 226 -1.83 7.29 -13.80
C LYS A 226 -1.67 7.81 -12.37
N LYS A 227 -2.13 7.02 -11.39
CA LYS A 227 -2.07 7.37 -9.97
C LYS A 227 -0.63 7.40 -9.46
N TYR A 228 0.20 6.45 -9.90
CA TYR A 228 1.63 6.37 -9.55
C TYR A 228 2.35 7.69 -9.81
N TYR A 229 2.23 8.24 -11.02
CA TYR A 229 2.86 9.51 -11.35
C TYR A 229 2.17 10.71 -10.69
N PHE A 230 0.84 10.67 -10.58
CA PHE A 230 0.09 11.75 -9.94
C PHE A 230 0.47 11.90 -8.46
N GLU A 231 0.63 10.79 -7.72
CA GLU A 231 1.08 10.80 -6.33
C GLU A 231 2.43 11.51 -6.19
N LYS A 232 3.42 11.10 -6.99
CA LYS A 232 4.75 11.73 -7.00
C LYS A 232 4.67 13.24 -7.26
N VAL A 233 3.86 13.65 -8.24
CA VAL A 233 3.64 15.07 -8.54
C VAL A 233 2.96 15.79 -7.37
N ALA A 234 1.92 15.20 -6.78
CA ALA A 234 1.20 15.79 -5.66
C ALA A 234 2.12 16.02 -4.45
N TYR A 235 3.03 15.09 -4.16
CA TYR A 235 4.01 15.23 -3.07
C TYR A 235 5.07 16.31 -3.33
N VAL A 236 5.38 16.64 -4.58
CA VAL A 236 6.23 17.79 -4.92
C VAL A 236 5.43 19.09 -4.86
N VAL A 237 4.25 19.11 -5.49
CA VAL A 237 3.43 20.31 -5.63
C VAL A 237 2.87 20.78 -4.29
N LYS A 238 2.61 19.87 -3.33
CA LYS A 238 2.14 20.26 -1.99
C LYS A 238 3.06 21.31 -1.36
N TRP A 239 4.37 21.24 -1.63
CA TRP A 239 5.39 22.19 -1.18
C TRP A 239 5.64 23.34 -2.16
N ALA A 240 5.81 23.03 -3.46
CA ALA A 240 6.21 24.03 -4.45
C ALA A 240 5.14 25.12 -4.63
N PHE A 241 3.85 24.76 -4.55
CA PHE A 241 2.74 25.67 -4.73
C PHE A 241 2.67 26.78 -3.67
N PRO A 242 2.62 26.50 -2.35
CA PRO A 242 2.59 27.55 -1.33
C PRO A 242 3.84 28.44 -1.38
N VAL A 243 5.03 27.87 -1.58
CA VAL A 243 6.27 28.66 -1.70
C VAL A 243 6.20 29.63 -2.87
N THR A 244 5.72 29.18 -4.03
CA THR A 244 5.57 30.03 -5.22
C THR A 244 4.60 31.17 -4.98
N LEU A 245 3.47 30.92 -4.31
CA LEU A 245 2.50 31.96 -3.94
C LEU A 245 3.13 33.04 -3.04
N LEU A 246 3.98 32.63 -2.08
CA LEU A 246 4.69 33.57 -1.19
C LEU A 246 5.73 34.40 -1.94
N LEU A 247 6.48 33.79 -2.87
CA LEU A 247 7.45 34.50 -3.70
C LEU A 247 6.78 35.54 -4.61
N ILE A 248 5.65 35.17 -5.25
CA ILE A 248 4.87 36.10 -6.07
C ILE A 248 4.38 37.29 -5.21
N ALA A 249 3.82 37.01 -4.03
CA ALA A 249 3.37 38.05 -3.11
C ALA A 249 4.52 38.98 -2.69
N MET A 250 5.71 38.43 -2.40
CA MET A 250 6.90 39.22 -2.05
C MET A 250 7.36 40.12 -3.20
N VAL A 251 7.39 39.61 -4.44
CA VAL A 251 7.77 40.39 -5.62
C VAL A 251 6.75 41.52 -5.88
N MET A 252 5.46 41.23 -5.76
CA MET A 252 4.41 42.23 -5.90
C MET A 252 4.53 43.33 -4.82
N TRP A 253 4.73 42.95 -3.56
CA TRP A 253 4.89 43.90 -2.46
C TRP A 253 6.10 44.83 -2.66
N ARG A 254 7.26 44.29 -3.08
CA ARG A 254 8.46 45.09 -3.39
C ARG A 254 8.25 46.07 -4.55
N LYS A 255 7.42 45.73 -5.54
CA LYS A 255 7.10 46.62 -6.66
C LYS A 255 6.18 47.76 -6.23
N THR A 256 5.22 47.50 -5.36
CA THR A 256 4.28 48.52 -4.84
C THR A 256 4.95 49.46 -3.85
N GLY A 257 5.88 48.98 -3.01
CA GLY A 257 6.62 49.83 -2.05
C GLY A 257 7.78 50.64 -2.64
N ARG A 258 8.05 50.53 -3.95
CA ARG A 258 9.02 51.36 -4.69
C ARG A 258 8.34 52.46 -5.53
N ARG A 259 7.03 52.64 -5.39
CA ARG A 259 6.27 53.79 -5.88
C ARG A 259 5.87 54.65 -4.69
#